data_AF-A0A3M1JAF1-F1
#
_entry.id   AF-A0A3M1JAF1-F1
#
_cell.length_a   1.000
_cell.length_b   1.000
_cell.length_c   1.000
_cell.angle_alpha   90.00
_cell.angle_beta   90.00
_cell.angle_gamma   90.00
#
_symmetry.space_group_name_H-M   'P 1'
#
loop_
_entity.id
_entity.type
_entity.pdbx_description
1 polymer ?
#
loop_
_entity_poly.entity_id
_entity_poly.type
_entity_poly.pdbx_seq_one_letter_code
_entity_poly.pdbx_strand_id
1 'polypeptide(L)' 'MVTQTKPLAEITQEAIKVLFQTLGVVNTIRFINQFTTGYGNYTEERDALFGDKTLDDIISEIRLDRSKPN' A
#
# COMPACT_ATOMS: atom_id res chain seq x y z
N MET A 1 6.77 -30.89 -24.26
CA MET A 1 6.10 -29.60 -24.05
C MET A 1 7.02 -28.73 -23.22
N VAL A 2 7.37 -27.53 -23.69
CA VAL A 2 8.09 -26.54 -22.87
C VAL A 2 7.04 -25.82 -22.04
N THR A 3 6.91 -26.17 -20.78
CA THR A 3 6.10 -25.40 -19.83
C THR A 3 6.77 -24.05 -19.63
N GLN A 4 6.13 -22.98 -20.12
CA GLN A 4 6.57 -21.62 -19.82
C GLN A 4 6.34 -21.38 -18.33
N THR A 5 7.42 -21.38 -17.54
CA THR A 5 7.35 -21.14 -16.10
C THR A 5 7.17 -19.65 -15.85
N LYS A 6 6.04 -19.29 -15.27
CA LYS A 6 5.74 -17.92 -14.88
C LYS A 6 6.72 -17.45 -13.79
N PRO A 7 7.30 -16.24 -13.88
CA PRO A 7 8.13 -15.69 -12.83
C PRO A 7 7.39 -15.63 -11.49
N LEU A 8 8.07 -15.94 -10.39
CA LEU A 8 7.48 -15.90 -9.05
C LEU A 8 6.87 -14.53 -8.73
N ALA A 9 7.50 -13.44 -9.18
CA ALA A 9 6.98 -12.09 -8.98
C ALA A 9 5.59 -11.89 -9.59
N GLU A 10 5.34 -12.44 -10.78
CA GLU A 10 4.02 -12.34 -11.42
C GLU A 10 2.97 -13.20 -10.69
N ILE A 11 3.35 -14.40 -10.23
CA ILE A 11 2.49 -15.25 -9.40
C ILE A 11 2.12 -14.52 -8.10
N THR A 12 3.09 -13.88 -7.45
CA THR A 12 2.87 -13.10 -6.23
C THR A 12 1.92 -11.93 -6.48
N GLN A 13 2.09 -11.19 -7.57
CA GLN A 13 1.19 -10.08 -7.90
C GLN A 13 -0.25 -10.56 -8.13
N GLU A 14 -0.44 -11.69 -8.80
CA GLU A 14 -1.76 -12.28 -9.01
C GLU A 14 -2.39 -12.76 -7.70
N ALA A 15 -1.60 -13.44 -6.85
CA ALA A 15 -2.06 -13.88 -5.55
C ALA A 15 -2.52 -12.70 -4.67
N ILE A 16 -1.77 -11.60 -4.65
CA ILE A 16 -2.14 -10.39 -3.89
C ILE A 16 -3.50 -9.84 -4.36
N LYS A 17 -3.75 -9.78 -5.68
CA LYS A 17 -5.03 -9.32 -6.23
C LYS A 17 -6.19 -10.22 -5.79
N VAL A 18 -6.02 -11.53 -5.85
CA VAL A 18 -7.03 -12.50 -5.40
C VAL A 18 -7.29 -12.35 -3.90
N LEU A 19 -6.24 -12.24 -3.10
CA LEU A 19 -6.37 -12.06 -1.65
C LEU A 19 -7.13 -10.78 -1.31
N PHE A 20 -6.88 -9.68 -2.02
CA PHE A 20 -7.63 -8.44 -1.82
C PHE A 20 -9.12 -8.59 -2.11
N GLN A 21 -9.46 -9.30 -3.18
CA GLN A 21 -10.87 -9.55 -3.54
C GLN A 21 -11.57 -10.45 -2.53
N THR A 22 -10.87 -11.43 -1.94
CA THR A 22 -11.47 -12.41 -1.04
C THR A 22 -11.48 -11.97 0.43
N LEU A 23 -10.38 -11.38 0.91
CA LEU A 23 -10.18 -11.08 2.33
C LEU A 23 -10.40 -9.60 2.67
N GLY A 24 -10.34 -8.72 1.66
CA GLY A 24 -10.29 -7.28 1.83
C GLY A 24 -8.92 -6.78 2.29
N VAL A 25 -8.65 -5.49 2.03
CA VAL A 25 -7.33 -4.86 2.21
C VAL A 25 -6.70 -5.13 3.57
N VAL A 26 -7.45 -4.91 4.65
CA VAL A 26 -6.93 -5.04 6.03
C VAL A 26 -6.46 -6.47 6.31
N ASN A 27 -7.25 -7.48 5.97
CA ASN A 27 -6.90 -8.87 6.27
C ASN A 27 -5.81 -9.41 5.32
N THR A 28 -5.79 -8.97 4.06
CA THR A 28 -4.71 -9.31 3.12
C THR A 28 -3.36 -8.84 3.63
N ILE A 29 -3.26 -7.58 4.08
CA ILE A 29 -1.99 -7.04 4.62
C ILE A 29 -1.57 -7.79 5.88
N ARG A 30 -2.50 -8.06 6.80
CA ARG A 30 -2.20 -8.86 8.01
C ARG A 30 -1.70 -10.27 7.66
N PHE A 31 -2.29 -10.92 6.66
CA PHE A 31 -1.87 -12.23 6.18
C PHE A 31 -0.45 -12.19 5.60
N ILE A 32 -0.16 -11.25 4.70
CA ILE A 32 1.18 -11.11 4.10
C ILE A 32 2.24 -10.87 5.20
N ASN A 33 1.91 -10.03 6.19
CA ASN A 33 2.80 -9.71 7.30
C ASN A 33 3.13 -10.90 8.23
N GLN A 34 2.43 -12.04 8.10
CA GLN A 34 2.79 -13.28 8.82
C GLN A 34 4.06 -13.92 8.25
N PHE A 35 4.36 -13.70 6.97
CA PHE A 35 5.46 -14.35 6.25
C PHE A 35 6.67 -13.42 6.06
N THR A 36 6.48 -12.12 6.24
CA THR A 36 7.52 -11.12 6.09
C THR A 36 7.17 -9.88 6.90
N THR A 37 8.19 -9.20 7.43
CA THR A 37 8.03 -7.86 8.04
C THR A 37 7.88 -6.76 7.00
N GLY A 38 8.00 -7.09 5.70
CA GLY A 38 8.12 -6.11 4.63
C GLY A 38 9.53 -5.55 4.50
N TYR A 39 9.66 -4.52 3.67
CA TYR A 39 10.89 -3.77 3.43
C TYR A 39 10.58 -2.27 3.54
N GLY A 40 11.62 -1.47 3.77
CA GLY A 40 11.48 -0.02 3.96
C GLY A 40 11.43 0.38 5.44
N ASN A 41 11.53 1.68 5.68
CA ASN A 41 11.46 2.26 7.01
C ASN A 41 10.30 3.24 7.03
N TYR A 42 9.10 2.73 7.34
CA TYR A 42 7.89 3.56 7.37
C TYR A 42 8.02 4.76 8.32
N THR A 43 8.85 4.68 9.37
CA THR A 43 9.08 5.82 10.25
C THR A 43 9.79 6.95 9.52
N GLU A 44 10.87 6.66 8.80
CA GLU A 44 11.61 7.65 8.00
C GLU A 44 10.78 8.13 6.80
N GLU A 45 10.09 7.23 6.11
CA GLU A 45 9.23 7.57 4.97
C GLU A 45 8.08 8.48 5.40
N ARG A 46 7.43 8.19 6.54
CA ARG A 46 6.37 9.04 7.10
C ARG A 46 6.90 10.40 7.53
N ASP A 47 8.09 10.44 8.12
CA ASP A 47 8.75 11.69 8.51
C ASP A 47 9.07 12.55 7.27
N ALA A 48 9.60 11.97 6.21
CA ALA A 48 9.84 12.68 4.95
C ALA A 48 8.55 13.21 4.30
N LEU A 49 7.43 12.49 4.42
CA LEU A 49 6.15 12.89 3.84
C LEU A 49 5.38 13.92 4.69
N PHE A 50 5.47 13.81 6.01
CA PHE A 50 4.57 14.51 6.94
C PHE A 50 5.26 15.15 8.15
N GLY A 51 6.56 14.95 8.36
CA GLY A 51 7.29 15.40 9.55
C GLY A 51 7.22 16.91 9.79
N ASP A 52 7.15 17.68 8.70
CA ASP A 52 7.02 19.14 8.75
C ASP A 52 5.56 19.64 8.75
N LYS A 53 4.57 18.75 8.72
CA LYS A 53 3.14 19.11 8.64
C LYS A 53 2.47 18.93 9.99
N THR A 54 1.74 19.97 10.43
CA THR A 54 0.82 19.83 11.54
C THR A 54 -0.47 19.14 11.10
N LEU A 55 -1.25 18.65 12.05
CA LEU A 55 -2.58 18.09 11.76
C LEU A 55 -3.49 19.11 11.07
N ASP A 56 -3.40 20.38 11.47
CA ASP A 56 -4.19 21.47 10.89
C ASP A 56 -3.79 21.74 9.44
N ASP A 57 -2.50 21.63 9.10
CA ASP A 57 -2.02 21.74 7.72
C ASP A 57 -2.61 20.63 6.84
N ILE A 58 -2.60 19.39 7.33
CA ILE A 58 -3.16 18.23 6.62
C ILE A 58 -4.67 18.39 6.41
N ILE A 59 -5.41 18.81 7.44
CA ILE A 59 -6.85 19.04 7.33
C ILE A 59 -7.16 20.17 6.33
N SER A 60 -6.34 21.22 6.33
CA SER A 60 -6.49 22.34 5.40
C SER A 60 -6.26 21.91 3.95
N GLU A 61 -5.22 21.10 3.69
CA GLU A 61 -4.95 20.52 2.37
C GLU A 61 -6.12 19.66 1.87
N ILE A 62 -6.67 18.78 2.72
CA ILE A 62 -7.83 17.95 2.36
C ILE A 62 -9.04 18.81 1.96
N ARG A 63 -9.29 19.91 2.68
CA ARG A 63 -10.40 20.83 2.38
C ARG A 63 -10.17 21.58 1.07
N LEU A 64 -8.94 22.06 0.85
CA LEU A 64 -8.56 22.72 -0.40
C LEU A 64 -8.75 21.81 -1.60
N ASP A 65 -8.30 20.56 -1.51
CA ASP A 65 -8.39 19.62 -2.62
C ASP A 65 -9.84 19.27 -2.98
N ARG A 66 -10.73 19.18 -1.98
CA ARG A 66 -12.18 19.01 -2.18
C ARG A 66 -12.89 20.24 -2.76
N SER A 67 -12.28 21.42 -2.65
CA SER A 67 -12.84 22.68 -3.13
C SER A 67 -12.43 23.04 -4.56
N LYS A 68 -11.45 22.32 -5.13
CA LYS A 68 -11.06 22.51 -6.53
C LYS A 68 -12.18 21.98 -7.44
N PRO A 69 -12.70 22.78 -8.37
CA PRO A 69 -13.55 22.25 -9.43
C PRO A 69 -12.73 21.33 -10.33
N ASN A 70 -13.30 20.18 -10.70
CA ASN A 70 -12.75 19.25 -11.68
C ASN A 70 -12.52 19.91 -13.05
#